data_AF-A0AAE1LNT9-F1
#
_entry.id   AF-A0AAE1LNT9-F1
#
_cell.length_a   1.000
_cell.length_b   1.000
_cell.length_c   1.000
_cell.angle_alpha   90.00
_cell.angle_beta   90.00
_cell.angle_gamma   90.00
#
_symmetry.space_group_name_H-M   'P 1'
#
loop_
_entity.id
_entity.type
_entity.pdbx_description
1 polymer ?
#
loop_
_entity_poly.entity_id
_entity_poly.type
_entity_poly.pdbx_seq_one_letter_code
_entity_poly.pdbx_strand_id
1 'polypeptide(L)'
;MSSPVGGSPWVISSKKYDAWGPPVPVDASRKRGGGGARTAWGPPLPPGAGRGYPAVDSLGMPMEYLGKKPQPPPKKPAKHRPGSAKSTASFVDSAMPLITLMQLGIALPVLRRRDGRIQWKVLSPIWVYTLTVYGVLTVPVYYAVSAAVRQLAAEDNTFHDQIYNMTPLLLLNAHPLMPVMHWIEAYSVAGYFNAWTKYEELFEKVCQRPLRLGLSGYVIRLTATSLGVAAFLTGTMPLYMSLSWLQCLAYLHLYLLAICLVSMWLLSSRALCIAAEALRESMHEMVVTGTCTPDRLSDYRLAWLELSDLTQESGRAWTYQCGHQLLYLFLLMTVTSFGVLAGVARHTLEPRTLAYGALAAGSAFILFIVCSAAETSADKVAQVLREDLLMVQLSDDTQRFKNEVQMFMTALAMDPPIVNLSGYATVNRALFASLLETMVTYLVVLVQFAYSLDSAPDTNGTATATEASTAKATPEATKVPVAATDAP
;
A
#
# COMPACT_ATOMS: atom_id res chain seq x y z
N MET A 1 -16.28 50.88 14.92
CA MET A 1 -14.81 51.02 14.91
C MET A 1 -14.22 50.07 13.87
N SER A 2 -13.02 50.36 13.38
CA SER A 2 -12.49 49.94 12.07
C SER A 2 -11.80 48.58 12.01
N SER A 3 -11.82 47.97 10.81
CA SER A 3 -11.00 46.81 10.39
C SER A 3 -9.48 47.12 10.36
N PRO A 4 -8.63 46.09 10.25
CA PRO A 4 -8.09 45.65 8.94
C PRO A 4 -8.29 44.12 8.73
N VAL A 5 -8.42 43.53 7.53
CA VAL A 5 -7.79 43.66 6.18
C VAL A 5 -6.43 42.97 6.05
N GLY A 6 -6.37 41.96 5.16
CA GLY A 6 -5.17 41.27 4.65
C GLY A 6 -4.86 39.91 5.31
N GLY A 7 -4.57 38.83 4.58
CA GLY A 7 -4.58 38.61 3.13
C GLY A 7 -4.25 37.14 2.79
N SER A 8 -4.81 36.60 1.70
CA SER A 8 -4.66 35.19 1.29
C SER A 8 -3.39 34.94 0.44
N PRO A 9 -2.66 33.83 0.63
CA PRO A 9 -1.59 33.42 -0.28
C PRO A 9 -1.80 32.01 -0.86
N TRP A 10 -2.64 31.89 -1.90
CA TRP A 10 -2.64 30.71 -2.79
C TRP A 10 -2.74 31.16 -4.24
N VAL A 11 -1.59 31.50 -4.84
CA VAL A 11 -1.47 31.73 -6.28
C VAL A 11 -1.02 30.42 -6.93
N ILE A 12 -1.95 29.76 -7.62
CA ILE A 12 -1.66 28.55 -8.39
C ILE A 12 -0.94 28.95 -9.67
N SER A 13 0.33 28.56 -9.81
CA SER A 13 1.11 28.77 -11.03
C SER A 13 0.77 27.69 -12.07
N SER A 14 -0.23 27.95 -12.90
CA SER A 14 -0.57 27.09 -14.04
C SER A 14 0.35 27.36 -15.24
N LYS A 15 1.46 26.63 -15.39
CA LYS A 15 2.25 26.57 -16.64
C LYS A 15 3.25 25.40 -16.67
N LYS A 16 2.82 24.26 -17.23
CA LYS A 16 3.62 23.24 -17.96
C LYS A 16 2.78 21.99 -18.29
N TYR A 17 1.86 22.11 -19.24
CA TYR A 17 1.27 20.97 -19.94
C TYR A 17 1.06 21.36 -21.40
N ASP A 18 2.08 21.10 -22.23
CA ASP A 18 2.01 21.11 -23.70
C ASP A 18 3.30 20.45 -24.23
N ALA A 19 3.22 19.16 -24.58
CA ALA A 19 4.08 18.41 -25.51
C ALA A 19 4.03 16.88 -25.24
N TRP A 20 3.00 16.21 -25.74
CA TRP A 20 3.05 14.75 -25.99
C TRP A 20 2.67 14.48 -27.45
N GLY A 21 3.69 14.38 -28.31
CA GLY A 21 3.58 13.84 -29.66
C GLY A 21 4.02 12.37 -29.69
N PRO A 22 3.49 11.53 -30.60
CA PRO A 22 3.80 10.10 -30.66
C PRO A 22 5.23 9.83 -31.19
N PRO A 23 5.82 8.67 -30.85
CA PRO A 23 7.20 8.35 -31.20
C PRO A 23 7.41 7.97 -32.67
N VAL A 24 8.48 8.49 -33.26
CA VAL A 24 8.96 8.11 -34.61
C VAL A 24 9.78 6.81 -34.51
N PRO A 25 9.69 5.86 -35.47
CA PRO A 25 10.47 4.62 -35.43
C PRO A 25 11.93 4.86 -35.80
N VAL A 26 12.85 4.16 -35.12
CA VAL A 26 14.27 4.11 -35.50
C VAL A 26 14.45 3.03 -36.57
N ASP A 27 14.83 3.46 -37.78
CA ASP A 27 15.04 2.57 -38.92
C ASP A 27 16.48 2.00 -38.96
N ALA A 28 16.61 0.76 -39.45
CA ALA A 28 17.82 -0.03 -39.34
C ALA A 28 18.51 -0.23 -40.69
N SER A 29 19.53 0.58 -41.01
CA SER A 29 20.49 0.22 -42.07
C SER A 29 21.81 1.01 -42.09
N ARG A 30 22.94 0.31 -41.89
CA ARG A 30 24.05 0.37 -42.86
C ARG A 30 25.01 -0.82 -42.75
N LYS A 31 25.40 -1.37 -43.91
CA LYS A 31 26.32 -2.50 -44.08
C LYS A 31 27.77 -2.03 -44.28
N ARG A 32 28.71 -2.89 -43.87
CA ARG A 32 30.01 -3.29 -44.49
C ARG A 32 30.91 -2.23 -45.18
N GLY A 33 32.22 -2.33 -44.92
CA GLY A 33 33.25 -2.00 -45.93
C GLY A 33 34.71 -2.08 -45.45
N GLY A 34 35.48 -3.07 -45.93
CA GLY A 34 36.96 -3.12 -45.85
C GLY A 34 37.59 -3.60 -44.52
N GLY A 35 38.75 -4.26 -44.49
CA GLY A 35 39.52 -4.85 -45.60
C GLY A 35 40.99 -5.19 -45.27
N GLY A 36 41.33 -6.50 -45.20
CA GLY A 36 42.71 -7.03 -45.20
C GLY A 36 43.50 -6.97 -43.88
N ALA A 37 44.66 -7.66 -43.71
CA ALA A 37 45.18 -8.87 -44.37
C ALA A 37 46.47 -9.36 -43.64
N ARG A 38 46.65 -10.70 -43.49
CA ARG A 38 47.94 -11.40 -43.14
C ARG A 38 48.50 -11.13 -41.72
N THR A 39 49.31 -11.97 -41.05
CA THR A 39 49.93 -13.28 -41.39
C THR A 39 50.15 -14.14 -40.13
N ALA A 40 50.55 -15.41 -40.30
CA ALA A 40 50.88 -16.40 -39.26
C ALA A 40 52.03 -16.01 -38.31
N TRP A 41 52.14 -16.68 -37.14
CA TRP A 41 53.19 -17.67 -36.81
C TRP A 41 52.91 -18.34 -35.44
N GLY A 42 53.32 -19.62 -35.29
CA GLY A 42 53.17 -20.41 -34.06
C GLY A 42 54.42 -20.43 -33.15
N PRO A 43 54.38 -21.12 -31.99
CA PRO A 43 55.27 -20.88 -30.85
C PRO A 43 56.44 -21.87 -30.71
N PRO A 44 57.33 -21.66 -29.72
CA PRO A 44 58.01 -22.77 -29.06
C PRO A 44 58.03 -22.74 -27.50
N LEU A 45 58.13 -23.94 -26.94
CA LEU A 45 58.58 -24.35 -25.58
C LEU A 45 59.91 -25.15 -25.76
N PRO A 46 60.48 -25.85 -24.75
CA PRO A 46 60.96 -25.51 -23.40
C PRO A 46 62.52 -25.73 -23.32
N PRO A 47 63.20 -25.94 -22.14
CA PRO A 47 63.31 -27.25 -21.43
C PRO A 47 63.36 -27.13 -19.87
N GLY A 48 63.09 -28.14 -19.00
CA GLY A 48 63.83 -29.39 -18.66
C GLY A 48 64.58 -29.25 -17.29
N ALA A 49 64.88 -30.24 -16.42
CA ALA A 49 64.52 -31.66 -16.26
C ALA A 49 65.03 -32.25 -14.89
N GLY A 50 64.59 -33.46 -14.47
CA GLY A 50 65.19 -34.35 -13.42
C GLY A 50 64.41 -34.46 -12.08
N ARG A 51 63.91 -35.61 -11.57
CA ARG A 51 64.34 -37.03 -11.32
C ARG A 51 65.03 -37.27 -9.95
N GLY A 52 64.43 -38.14 -9.10
CA GLY A 52 65.08 -38.77 -7.93
C GLY A 52 64.13 -39.45 -6.91
N TYR A 53 64.28 -40.77 -6.68
CA TYR A 53 63.66 -41.66 -5.67
C TYR A 53 64.62 -42.89 -5.52
N PRO A 54 64.47 -43.82 -4.54
CA PRO A 54 64.00 -43.77 -3.14
C PRO A 54 65.05 -44.42 -2.16
N ALA A 55 64.69 -44.69 -0.89
CA ALA A 55 65.45 -45.61 -0.01
C ALA A 55 64.54 -46.37 0.99
N VAL A 56 64.80 -47.68 1.15
CA VAL A 56 64.04 -48.75 1.87
C VAL A 56 65.04 -49.93 2.05
N ASP A 57 65.14 -50.79 3.09
CA ASP A 57 64.43 -51.04 4.39
C ASP A 57 65.43 -51.57 5.45
N SER A 58 65.02 -51.75 6.72
CA SER A 58 65.60 -52.78 7.61
C SER A 58 64.68 -53.17 8.80
N LEU A 59 64.23 -54.43 8.81
CA LEU A 59 63.26 -55.02 9.75
C LEU A 59 63.68 -55.04 11.24
N GLY A 60 62.71 -54.87 12.16
CA GLY A 60 62.90 -55.07 13.61
C GLY A 60 61.67 -54.78 14.50
N MET A 61 60.64 -55.62 14.44
CA MET A 61 59.47 -55.66 15.36
C MET A 61 59.88 -56.23 16.74
N PRO A 62 59.17 -56.00 17.89
CA PRO A 62 57.70 -56.16 18.00
C PRO A 62 56.89 -55.37 19.08
N MET A 63 55.56 -55.49 19.00
CA MET A 63 54.51 -55.36 20.06
C MET A 63 54.40 -53.99 20.79
N GLU A 64 53.22 -53.43 21.08
CA GLU A 64 52.07 -54.01 21.79
C GLU A 64 50.80 -53.10 21.67
N TYR A 65 49.67 -53.50 22.28
CA TYR A 65 48.41 -52.74 22.49
C TYR A 65 47.47 -52.43 21.30
N LEU A 66 46.75 -53.49 20.91
CA LEU A 66 45.28 -53.54 20.92
C LEU A 66 44.50 -52.22 21.17
N GLY A 67 43.57 -51.88 20.26
CA GLY A 67 42.33 -51.18 20.64
C GLY A 67 41.89 -49.94 19.85
N LYS A 68 41.59 -50.07 18.54
CA LYS A 68 40.73 -49.08 17.83
C LYS A 68 39.67 -49.75 16.94
N LYS A 69 38.44 -49.23 17.01
CA LYS A 69 37.26 -49.68 16.26
C LYS A 69 37.41 -49.43 14.75
N PRO A 70 36.74 -50.22 13.88
CA PRO A 70 36.83 -50.04 12.42
C PRO A 70 36.27 -48.69 11.96
N GLN A 71 37.00 -48.03 11.05
CA GLN A 71 36.52 -46.85 10.33
C GLN A 71 35.66 -47.27 9.11
N PRO A 72 34.61 -46.50 8.76
CA PRO A 72 33.89 -46.69 7.50
C PRO A 72 34.75 -46.26 6.29
N PRO A 73 34.47 -46.80 5.08
CA PRO A 73 35.31 -46.59 3.90
C PRO A 73 35.39 -45.12 3.44
N PRO A 74 36.50 -44.71 2.78
CA PRO A 74 36.74 -43.32 2.42
C PRO A 74 35.71 -42.79 1.41
N LYS A 75 35.03 -41.69 1.76
CA LYS A 75 34.17 -40.96 0.84
C LYS A 75 35.01 -40.34 -0.28
N LYS A 76 34.60 -40.56 -1.53
CA LYS A 76 35.19 -39.93 -2.72
C LYS A 76 35.23 -38.40 -2.55
N PRO A 77 36.30 -37.71 -3.00
CA PRO A 77 36.44 -36.27 -2.79
C PRO A 77 35.27 -35.52 -3.42
N ALA A 78 34.54 -34.79 -2.58
CA ALA A 78 33.43 -33.97 -3.03
C ALA A 78 33.95 -32.86 -3.94
N LYS A 79 33.43 -32.80 -5.16
CA LYS A 79 33.73 -31.74 -6.14
C LYS A 79 33.34 -30.40 -5.52
N HIS A 80 34.34 -29.60 -5.13
CA HIS A 80 34.11 -28.30 -4.49
C HIS A 80 33.29 -27.41 -5.44
N ARG A 81 31.97 -27.30 -5.18
CA ARG A 81 31.22 -26.14 -5.67
C ARG A 81 31.79 -24.91 -4.96
N PRO A 82 32.08 -23.80 -5.66
CA PRO A 82 32.35 -22.55 -4.98
C PRO A 82 31.13 -22.24 -4.10
N GLY A 83 31.40 -21.86 -2.85
CA GLY A 83 30.33 -21.59 -1.89
C GLY A 83 29.40 -20.53 -2.45
N SER A 84 28.09 -20.80 -2.43
CA SER A 84 27.12 -19.74 -2.65
C SER A 84 27.33 -18.68 -1.59
N ALA A 85 27.88 -17.53 -1.97
CA ALA A 85 27.65 -16.30 -1.22
C ALA A 85 26.14 -16.25 -0.91
N LYS A 86 25.77 -16.07 0.35
CA LYS A 86 24.36 -15.94 0.71
C LYS A 86 23.83 -14.71 -0.01
N SER A 87 23.09 -14.93 -1.10
CA SER A 87 22.42 -13.86 -1.83
C SER A 87 21.64 -13.05 -0.81
N THR A 88 22.02 -11.80 -0.61
CA THR A 88 21.20 -10.85 0.14
C THR A 88 19.87 -10.78 -0.60
N ALA A 89 18.80 -11.22 0.06
CA ALA A 89 17.49 -11.29 -0.56
C ALA A 89 17.04 -9.88 -0.92
N SER A 90 16.83 -9.62 -2.21
CA SER A 90 16.33 -8.34 -2.71
C SER A 90 14.98 -7.99 -2.07
N PHE A 91 14.57 -6.72 -2.19
CA PHE A 91 13.21 -6.29 -1.86
C PHE A 91 12.17 -7.16 -2.56
N VAL A 92 12.37 -7.44 -3.85
CA VAL A 92 11.50 -8.29 -4.68
C VAL A 92 11.45 -9.73 -4.18
N ASP A 93 12.58 -10.33 -3.82
CA ASP A 93 12.62 -11.68 -3.23
C ASP A 93 11.91 -11.73 -1.87
N SER A 94 12.09 -10.69 -1.06
CA SER A 94 11.48 -10.59 0.26
C SER A 94 9.96 -10.41 0.19
N ALA A 95 9.46 -9.61 -0.77
CA ALA A 95 8.04 -9.35 -0.97
C ALA A 95 7.29 -10.52 -1.66
N MET A 96 7.99 -11.43 -2.34
CA MET A 96 7.39 -12.48 -3.16
C MET A 96 6.30 -13.33 -2.47
N PRO A 97 6.38 -13.72 -1.18
CA PRO A 97 5.30 -14.48 -0.53
C PRO A 97 3.98 -13.71 -0.47
N LEU A 98 4.03 -12.41 -0.21
CA LEU A 98 2.86 -11.55 -0.12
C LEU A 98 2.31 -11.19 -1.52
N ILE A 99 3.20 -10.99 -2.50
CA ILE A 99 2.81 -10.88 -3.92
C ILE A 99 2.09 -12.16 -4.39
N THR A 100 2.57 -13.34 -3.98
CA THR A 100 1.96 -14.63 -4.33
C THR A 100 0.59 -14.78 -3.68
N LEU A 101 0.42 -14.35 -2.43
CA LEU A 101 -0.89 -14.32 -1.76
C LEU A 101 -1.86 -13.35 -2.44
N MET A 102 -1.37 -12.18 -2.88
CA MET A 102 -2.15 -11.23 -3.68
C MET A 102 -2.50 -11.75 -5.08
N GLN A 103 -1.63 -12.51 -5.74
CA GLN A 103 -1.93 -13.20 -7.00
C GLN A 103 -3.01 -14.28 -6.81
N LEU A 104 -2.93 -15.06 -5.73
CA LEU A 104 -3.95 -16.04 -5.35
C LEU A 104 -5.29 -15.34 -5.07
N GLY A 105 -5.24 -14.20 -4.38
CA GLY A 105 -6.35 -13.27 -4.16
C GLY A 105 -6.68 -12.33 -5.33
N ILE A 106 -6.20 -12.61 -6.55
CA ILE A 106 -6.58 -11.95 -7.82
C ILE A 106 -6.09 -10.50 -7.99
N ALA A 107 -5.51 -9.91 -6.94
CA ALA A 107 -5.18 -8.50 -6.84
C ALA A 107 -4.06 -8.01 -7.76
N LEU A 108 -3.16 -8.87 -8.24
CA LEU A 108 -1.93 -8.41 -8.93
C LEU A 108 -1.53 -9.30 -10.12
N PRO A 109 -1.96 -9.00 -11.36
CA PRO A 109 -1.64 -9.79 -12.56
C PRO A 109 -0.22 -9.49 -13.08
N VAL A 110 0.78 -9.76 -12.24
CA VAL A 110 2.16 -9.30 -12.39
C VAL A 110 3.11 -10.50 -12.49
N LEU A 111 3.98 -10.50 -13.50
CA LEU A 111 4.85 -11.63 -13.83
C LEU A 111 6.29 -11.36 -13.39
N ARG A 112 6.90 -12.25 -12.61
CA ARG A 112 8.35 -12.26 -12.41
C ARG A 112 9.03 -12.93 -13.60
N ARG A 113 9.94 -12.22 -14.27
CA ARG A 113 10.68 -12.73 -15.42
C ARG A 113 12.00 -13.37 -14.97
N ARG A 114 12.61 -14.22 -15.82
CA ARG A 114 13.85 -14.97 -15.50
C ARG A 114 15.09 -14.08 -15.26
N ASP A 115 15.02 -12.82 -15.63
CA ASP A 115 16.01 -11.76 -15.33
C ASP A 115 15.82 -11.13 -13.95
N GLY A 116 14.89 -11.66 -13.13
CA GLY A 116 14.57 -11.16 -11.80
C GLY A 116 13.57 -10.00 -11.78
N ARG A 117 13.38 -9.30 -12.91
CA ARG A 117 12.55 -8.11 -13.04
C ARG A 117 11.07 -8.43 -13.04
N ILE A 118 10.28 -7.45 -12.62
CA ILE A 118 8.82 -7.54 -12.56
C ILE A 118 8.23 -6.91 -13.83
N GLN A 119 7.33 -7.61 -14.52
CA GLN A 119 6.65 -7.12 -15.72
C GLN A 119 5.14 -7.37 -15.68
N TRP A 120 4.36 -6.33 -15.99
CA TRP A 120 2.96 -6.49 -16.34
C TRP A 120 2.80 -6.72 -17.86
N LYS A 121 1.96 -7.68 -18.25
CA LYS A 121 1.59 -7.95 -19.64
C LYS A 121 0.14 -8.42 -19.74
N VAL A 122 -0.65 -7.70 -20.53
CA VAL A 122 -1.98 -8.13 -20.99
C VAL A 122 -1.87 -9.50 -21.68
N LEU A 123 -2.86 -10.37 -21.50
CA LEU A 123 -2.89 -11.77 -21.99
C LEU A 123 -1.71 -12.66 -21.52
N SER A 124 -0.96 -12.27 -20.49
CA SER A 124 -0.05 -13.21 -19.82
C SER A 124 -0.82 -14.34 -19.13
N PRO A 125 -0.22 -15.53 -18.91
CA PRO A 125 -0.92 -16.65 -18.25
C PRO A 125 -1.40 -16.31 -16.83
N ILE A 126 -0.69 -15.45 -16.10
CA ILE A 126 -1.15 -14.95 -14.79
C ILE A 126 -2.35 -14.01 -14.96
N TRP A 127 -2.38 -13.15 -15.99
CA TRP A 127 -3.53 -12.27 -16.28
C TRP A 127 -4.80 -13.07 -16.65
N VAL A 128 -4.65 -14.12 -17.45
CA VAL A 128 -5.76 -15.04 -17.80
C VAL A 128 -6.24 -15.81 -16.55
N TYR A 129 -5.32 -16.26 -15.70
CA TYR A 129 -5.65 -16.84 -14.40
C TYR A 129 -6.45 -15.86 -13.53
N THR A 130 -5.97 -14.62 -13.33
CA THR A 130 -6.68 -13.62 -12.51
C THR A 130 -8.07 -13.29 -13.07
N LEU A 131 -8.22 -13.18 -14.40
CA LEU A 131 -9.53 -12.97 -15.03
C LEU A 131 -10.48 -14.15 -14.79
N THR A 132 -9.97 -15.38 -14.91
CA THR A 132 -10.77 -16.60 -14.72
C THR A 132 -11.25 -16.73 -13.27
N VAL A 133 -10.34 -16.58 -12.29
CA VAL A 133 -10.69 -16.67 -10.88
C VAL A 133 -11.55 -15.48 -10.44
N TYR A 134 -11.37 -14.28 -11.02
CA TYR A 134 -12.28 -13.15 -10.82
C TYR A 134 -13.71 -13.49 -11.25
N GLY A 135 -13.89 -14.09 -12.43
CA GLY A 135 -15.20 -14.56 -12.90
C GLY A 135 -15.84 -15.57 -11.93
N VAL A 136 -15.05 -16.53 -11.43
CA VAL A 136 -15.52 -17.53 -10.46
C VAL A 136 -15.92 -16.89 -9.13
N LEU A 137 -15.10 -16.00 -8.55
CA LEU A 137 -15.42 -15.34 -7.27
C LEU A 137 -16.50 -14.25 -7.39
N THR A 138 -16.81 -13.78 -8.60
CA THR A 138 -17.96 -12.90 -8.82
C THR A 138 -19.30 -13.60 -8.54
N VAL A 139 -19.38 -14.93 -8.70
CA VAL A 139 -20.61 -15.71 -8.41
C VAL A 139 -21.01 -15.67 -6.92
N PRO A 140 -20.15 -16.03 -5.94
CA PRO A 140 -20.49 -15.93 -4.52
C PRO A 140 -20.70 -14.47 -4.07
N VAL A 141 -19.98 -13.50 -4.63
CA VAL A 141 -20.19 -12.07 -4.36
C VAL A 141 -21.57 -11.62 -4.85
N TYR A 142 -21.95 -11.97 -6.07
CA TYR A 142 -23.29 -11.65 -6.60
C TYR A 142 -24.40 -12.29 -5.74
N TYR A 143 -24.21 -13.53 -5.30
CA TYR A 143 -25.15 -14.19 -4.38
C TYR A 143 -25.24 -13.42 -3.05
N ALA A 144 -24.10 -13.03 -2.47
CA ALA A 144 -24.06 -12.22 -1.23
C ALA A 144 -24.74 -10.86 -1.37
N VAL A 145 -24.48 -10.13 -2.47
CA VAL A 145 -25.15 -8.86 -2.78
C VAL A 145 -26.65 -9.07 -2.94
N SER A 146 -27.09 -10.10 -3.68
CA SER A 146 -28.51 -10.38 -3.88
C SER A 146 -29.26 -10.69 -2.58
N ALA A 147 -28.60 -11.36 -1.63
CA ALA A 147 -29.17 -11.63 -0.32
C ALA A 147 -29.25 -10.35 0.55
N ALA A 148 -28.20 -9.54 0.56
CA ALA A 148 -28.18 -8.28 1.30
C ALA A 148 -29.16 -7.25 0.73
N VAL A 149 -29.34 -7.18 -0.60
CA VAL A 149 -30.39 -6.35 -1.23
C VAL A 149 -31.79 -6.83 -0.84
N ARG A 150 -32.06 -8.15 -0.81
CA ARG A 150 -33.35 -8.68 -0.32
C ARG A 150 -33.60 -8.38 1.15
N GLN A 151 -32.56 -8.45 1.99
CA GLN A 151 -32.66 -8.05 3.40
C GLN A 151 -32.94 -6.56 3.56
N LEU A 152 -32.32 -5.69 2.75
CA LEU A 152 -32.58 -4.25 2.76
C LEU A 152 -33.97 -3.89 2.22
N ALA A 153 -34.47 -4.63 1.24
CA ALA A 153 -35.78 -4.42 0.61
C ALA A 153 -36.97 -5.03 1.39
N ALA A 154 -36.75 -5.58 2.59
CA ALA A 154 -37.83 -6.03 3.47
C ALA A 154 -38.60 -4.82 4.05
N GLU A 155 -39.93 -4.85 3.98
CA GLU A 155 -40.80 -3.71 4.29
C GLU A 155 -40.76 -3.29 5.78
N ASP A 156 -40.45 -4.22 6.69
CA ASP A 156 -40.41 -3.99 8.15
C ASP A 156 -39.11 -3.32 8.66
N ASN A 157 -38.17 -2.93 7.79
CA ASN A 157 -36.88 -2.38 8.22
C ASN A 157 -37.00 -0.94 8.74
N THR A 158 -36.84 -0.73 10.05
CA THR A 158 -36.67 0.63 10.62
C THR A 158 -35.41 1.30 10.06
N PHE A 159 -35.31 2.64 10.13
CA PHE A 159 -34.15 3.39 9.62
C PHE A 159 -32.79 2.84 10.12
N HIS A 160 -32.74 2.40 11.39
CA HIS A 160 -31.56 1.77 11.97
C HIS A 160 -31.26 0.39 11.34
N ASP A 161 -32.27 -0.42 11.07
CA ASP A 161 -32.12 -1.73 10.43
C ASP A 161 -31.67 -1.62 8.98
N GLN A 162 -32.12 -0.58 8.27
CA GLN A 162 -31.62 -0.25 6.94
C GLN A 162 -30.12 0.04 6.95
N ILE A 163 -29.62 0.82 7.92
CA ILE A 163 -28.18 1.13 8.04
C ILE A 163 -27.37 -0.12 8.44
N TYR A 164 -27.88 -0.96 9.33
CA TYR A 164 -27.24 -2.25 9.62
C TYR A 164 -27.18 -3.16 8.37
N ASN A 165 -28.26 -3.26 7.61
CA ASN A 165 -28.37 -4.10 6.41
C ASN A 165 -27.59 -3.51 5.21
N MET A 166 -27.28 -2.21 5.23
CA MET A 166 -26.38 -1.55 4.27
C MET A 166 -24.90 -1.94 4.46
N THR A 167 -24.46 -2.28 5.68
CA THR A 167 -23.04 -2.59 5.94
C THR A 167 -22.50 -3.78 5.12
N PRO A 168 -23.21 -4.93 5.03
CA PRO A 168 -22.90 -5.99 4.08
C PRO A 168 -22.69 -5.50 2.63
N LEU A 169 -23.54 -4.60 2.13
CA LEU A 169 -23.43 -4.05 0.77
C LEU A 169 -22.20 -3.16 0.61
N LEU A 170 -21.88 -2.34 1.62
CA LEU A 170 -20.66 -1.54 1.64
C LEU A 170 -19.41 -2.43 1.58
N LEU A 171 -19.37 -3.52 2.35
CA LEU A 171 -18.27 -4.47 2.34
C LEU A 171 -18.08 -5.12 0.95
N LEU A 172 -19.17 -5.51 0.30
CA LEU A 172 -19.17 -6.19 -1.01
C LEU A 172 -18.86 -5.26 -2.19
N ASN A 173 -19.03 -3.94 -2.04
CA ASN A 173 -18.84 -2.94 -3.10
C ASN A 173 -17.41 -2.89 -3.68
N ALA A 174 -16.39 -3.29 -2.91
CA ALA A 174 -15.00 -3.32 -3.36
C ALA A 174 -14.76 -4.32 -4.52
N HIS A 175 -15.58 -5.37 -4.68
CA HIS A 175 -15.39 -6.40 -5.70
C HIS A 175 -15.55 -5.94 -7.16
N PRO A 176 -16.62 -5.23 -7.56
CA PRO A 176 -16.73 -4.69 -8.92
C PRO A 176 -15.67 -3.63 -9.26
N LEU A 177 -15.13 -2.93 -8.26
CA LEU A 177 -14.09 -1.91 -8.45
C LEU A 177 -12.68 -2.51 -8.62
N MET A 178 -12.45 -3.76 -8.19
CA MET A 178 -11.15 -4.41 -8.23
C MET A 178 -10.45 -4.34 -9.60
N PRO A 179 -11.06 -4.76 -10.73
CA PRO A 179 -10.38 -4.80 -12.03
C PRO A 179 -9.93 -3.42 -12.49
N VAL A 180 -10.72 -2.37 -12.20
CA VAL A 180 -10.41 -0.99 -12.56
C VAL A 180 -9.19 -0.51 -11.76
N MET A 181 -9.22 -0.62 -10.43
CA MET A 181 -8.14 -0.10 -9.60
C MET A 181 -6.86 -0.94 -9.74
N HIS A 182 -6.97 -2.26 -9.60
CA HIS A 182 -5.80 -3.12 -9.47
C HIS A 182 -5.12 -3.44 -10.81
N TRP A 183 -5.87 -3.65 -11.90
CA TRP A 183 -5.25 -4.07 -13.17
C TRP A 183 -4.66 -2.88 -13.95
N ILE A 184 -5.20 -1.68 -13.76
CA ILE A 184 -4.61 -0.43 -14.28
C ILE A 184 -3.33 -0.11 -13.52
N GLU A 185 -3.34 -0.17 -12.19
CA GLU A 185 -2.16 0.13 -11.37
C GLU A 185 -1.06 -0.95 -11.42
N ALA A 186 -1.38 -2.18 -11.84
CA ALA A 186 -0.40 -3.27 -11.94
C ALA A 186 0.84 -2.93 -12.79
N TYR A 187 0.72 -2.01 -13.77
CA TYR A 187 1.88 -1.46 -14.49
C TYR A 187 2.75 -0.56 -13.60
N SER A 188 2.14 0.39 -12.88
CA SER A 188 2.81 1.31 -11.96
C SER A 188 3.48 0.57 -10.79
N VAL A 189 2.79 -0.41 -10.20
CA VAL A 189 3.33 -1.30 -9.17
C VAL A 189 4.53 -2.08 -9.68
N ALA A 190 4.48 -2.62 -10.91
CA ALA A 190 5.64 -3.25 -11.53
C ALA A 190 6.80 -2.27 -11.76
N GLY A 191 6.51 -1.01 -12.09
CA GLY A 191 7.49 0.09 -12.15
C GLY A 191 8.24 0.26 -10.82
N TYR A 192 7.49 0.48 -9.74
CA TYR A 192 8.00 0.67 -8.38
C TYR A 192 8.91 -0.48 -7.89
N PHE A 193 8.52 -1.74 -8.14
CA PHE A 193 9.39 -2.88 -7.80
C PHE A 193 10.70 -2.92 -8.60
N ASN A 194 10.70 -2.46 -9.86
CA ASN A 194 11.93 -2.35 -10.63
C ASN A 194 12.77 -1.12 -10.22
N ALA A 195 12.16 -0.04 -9.74
CA ALA A 195 12.85 1.11 -9.16
C ALA A 195 13.62 0.70 -7.88
N TRP A 196 13.00 -0.09 -7.01
CA TRP A 196 13.68 -0.72 -5.86
C TRP A 196 14.96 -1.47 -6.25
N THR A 197 14.94 -2.28 -7.32
CA THR A 197 16.14 -2.99 -7.78
C THR A 197 17.24 -2.03 -8.27
N LYS A 198 16.88 -0.95 -8.97
CA LYS A 198 17.86 0.09 -9.36
C LYS A 198 18.46 0.77 -8.12
N TYR A 199 17.63 1.07 -7.13
CA TYR A 199 18.07 1.70 -5.88
C TYR A 199 19.02 0.79 -5.09
N GLU A 200 18.73 -0.52 -5.00
CA GLU A 200 19.64 -1.50 -4.40
C GLU A 200 21.02 -1.50 -5.10
N GLU A 201 21.05 -1.50 -6.43
CA GLU A 201 22.29 -1.40 -7.21
C GLU A 201 23.03 -0.06 -7.04
N LEU A 202 22.30 1.06 -6.86
CA LEU A 202 22.90 2.38 -6.64
C LEU A 202 23.48 2.49 -5.22
N PHE A 203 22.73 2.04 -4.22
CA PHE A 203 23.16 2.03 -2.82
C PHE A 203 24.45 1.23 -2.65
N GLU A 204 24.56 0.05 -3.27
CA GLU A 204 25.79 -0.75 -3.21
C GLU A 204 27.00 -0.03 -3.83
N LYS A 205 26.81 0.73 -4.92
CA LYS A 205 27.87 1.53 -5.57
C LYS A 205 28.30 2.73 -4.69
N VAL A 206 27.36 3.43 -4.08
CA VAL A 206 27.62 4.66 -3.31
C VAL A 206 28.16 4.36 -1.91
N CYS A 207 27.51 3.43 -1.19
CA CYS A 207 27.85 3.08 0.18
C CYS A 207 28.87 1.95 0.29
N GLN A 208 29.28 1.33 -0.84
CA GLN A 208 30.24 0.21 -0.90
C GLN A 208 29.85 -1.00 -0.01
N ARG A 209 28.56 -1.12 0.30
CA ARG A 209 27.97 -2.19 1.12
C ARG A 209 26.59 -2.57 0.58
N PRO A 210 26.24 -3.87 0.51
CA PRO A 210 24.94 -4.30 0.00
C PRO A 210 23.82 -3.90 0.96
N LEU A 211 22.70 -3.41 0.43
CA LEU A 211 21.54 -3.03 1.23
C LEU A 211 20.90 -4.27 1.88
N ARG A 212 20.95 -4.36 3.21
CA ARG A 212 20.42 -5.51 3.97
C ARG A 212 19.05 -5.20 4.57
N LEU A 213 18.01 -5.30 3.74
CA LEU A 213 16.63 -5.06 4.17
C LEU A 213 16.13 -6.03 5.26
N GLY A 214 16.58 -7.30 5.27
CA GLY A 214 16.26 -8.26 6.34
C GLY A 214 14.77 -8.63 6.46
N LEU A 215 13.95 -8.28 5.46
CA LEU A 215 12.49 -8.29 5.55
C LEU A 215 11.85 -9.69 5.53
N SER A 216 12.54 -10.74 5.10
CA SER A 216 11.96 -12.09 4.89
C SER A 216 11.19 -12.62 6.10
N GLY A 217 11.76 -12.53 7.31
CA GLY A 217 11.07 -12.93 8.54
C GLY A 217 9.89 -12.03 8.92
N TYR A 218 9.94 -10.75 8.55
CA TYR A 218 8.81 -9.82 8.72
C TYR A 218 7.67 -10.14 7.75
N VAL A 219 7.96 -10.38 6.46
CA VAL A 219 6.95 -10.74 5.46
C VAL A 219 6.26 -12.06 5.78
N ILE A 220 6.98 -13.08 6.26
CA ILE A 220 6.36 -14.35 6.69
C ILE A 220 5.37 -14.13 7.84
N ARG A 221 5.76 -13.36 8.87
CA ARG A 221 4.84 -13.01 9.97
C ARG A 221 3.64 -12.21 9.46
N LEU A 222 3.88 -11.21 8.63
CA LEU A 222 2.85 -10.34 8.07
C LEU A 222 1.83 -11.16 7.28
N THR A 223 2.28 -12.01 6.35
CA THR A 223 1.46 -12.91 5.53
C THR A 223 0.62 -13.87 6.39
N ALA A 224 1.22 -14.45 7.44
CA ALA A 224 0.52 -15.31 8.38
C ALA A 224 -0.55 -14.55 9.19
N THR A 225 -0.25 -13.32 9.63
CA THR A 225 -1.21 -12.43 10.27
C THR A 225 -2.34 -12.03 9.31
N SER A 226 -2.05 -11.72 8.04
CA SER A 226 -3.07 -11.37 7.04
C SER A 226 -4.10 -12.49 6.88
N LEU A 227 -3.61 -13.74 6.73
CA LEU A 227 -4.47 -14.91 6.60
C LEU A 227 -5.25 -15.21 7.89
N GLY A 228 -4.59 -15.12 9.05
CA GLY A 228 -5.22 -15.36 10.36
C GLY A 228 -6.33 -14.37 10.68
N VAL A 229 -6.11 -13.07 10.43
CA VAL A 229 -7.13 -12.02 10.65
C VAL A 229 -8.28 -12.15 9.65
N ALA A 230 -8.00 -12.41 8.36
CA ALA A 230 -9.06 -12.64 7.36
C ALA A 230 -9.93 -13.86 7.71
N ALA A 231 -9.31 -14.97 8.14
CA ALA A 231 -10.00 -16.16 8.58
C ALA A 231 -10.82 -15.93 9.86
N PHE A 232 -10.30 -15.16 10.83
CA PHE A 232 -11.03 -14.81 12.06
C PHE A 232 -12.25 -13.91 11.79
N LEU A 233 -12.09 -12.85 10.98
CA LEU A 233 -13.20 -11.96 10.61
C LEU A 233 -14.29 -12.71 9.84
N THR A 234 -13.90 -13.62 8.93
CA THR A 234 -14.86 -14.46 8.21
C THR A 234 -15.52 -15.49 9.13
N GLY A 235 -14.76 -16.12 10.03
CA GLY A 235 -15.26 -17.15 10.95
C GLY A 235 -16.24 -16.61 11.99
N THR A 236 -16.14 -15.31 12.33
CA THR A 236 -17.08 -14.66 13.26
C THR A 236 -18.39 -14.22 12.59
N MET A 237 -18.38 -13.88 11.30
CA MET A 237 -19.56 -13.42 10.54
C MET A 237 -20.82 -14.32 10.65
N PRO A 238 -20.73 -15.66 10.52
CA PRO A 238 -21.88 -16.55 10.69
C PRO A 238 -22.59 -16.45 12.05
N LEU A 239 -21.90 -16.06 13.13
CA LEU A 239 -22.50 -15.94 14.47
C LEU A 239 -23.49 -14.79 14.59
N TYR A 240 -23.48 -13.80 13.68
CA TYR A 240 -24.37 -12.63 13.75
C TYR A 240 -25.11 -12.28 12.45
N MET A 241 -24.79 -12.91 11.31
CA MET A 241 -25.42 -12.65 10.00
C MET A 241 -25.99 -13.90 9.31
N SER A 242 -26.04 -15.06 9.98
CA SER A 242 -26.62 -16.33 9.48
C SER A 242 -26.25 -16.68 8.02
N LEU A 243 -24.97 -16.52 7.68
CA LEU A 243 -24.47 -16.62 6.32
C LEU A 243 -24.31 -18.07 5.81
N SER A 244 -24.58 -18.25 4.53
CA SER A 244 -24.23 -19.45 3.76
C SER A 244 -22.73 -19.54 3.46
N TRP A 245 -22.22 -20.74 3.19
CA TRP A 245 -20.81 -20.96 2.86
C TRP A 245 -20.30 -20.16 1.64
N LEU A 246 -21.16 -19.91 0.65
CA LEU A 246 -20.81 -19.08 -0.50
C LEU A 246 -20.62 -17.60 -0.11
N GLN A 247 -21.44 -17.08 0.80
CA GLN A 247 -21.26 -15.73 1.34
C GLN A 247 -19.97 -15.63 2.18
N CYS A 248 -19.67 -16.64 3.00
CA CYS A 248 -18.42 -16.71 3.75
C CYS A 248 -17.19 -16.68 2.81
N LEU A 249 -17.25 -17.37 1.67
CA LEU A 249 -16.18 -17.34 0.66
C LEU A 249 -15.99 -15.93 0.05
N ALA A 250 -17.09 -15.21 -0.22
CA ALA A 250 -17.04 -13.83 -0.71
C ALA A 250 -16.37 -12.88 0.29
N TYR A 251 -16.77 -12.94 1.58
CA TYR A 251 -16.15 -12.11 2.63
C TYR A 251 -14.70 -12.48 2.89
N LEU A 252 -14.35 -13.78 2.88
CA LEU A 252 -12.96 -14.22 3.03
C LEU A 252 -12.05 -13.62 1.96
N HIS A 253 -12.50 -13.65 0.70
CA HIS A 253 -11.77 -13.06 -0.42
C HIS A 253 -11.52 -11.57 -0.22
N LEU A 254 -12.56 -10.81 0.16
CA LEU A 254 -12.48 -9.35 0.31
C LEU A 254 -11.66 -8.93 1.54
N TYR A 255 -11.79 -9.63 2.67
CA TYR A 255 -10.95 -9.39 3.84
C TYR A 255 -9.49 -9.75 3.58
N LEU A 256 -9.23 -10.91 2.96
CA LEU A 256 -7.87 -11.34 2.62
C LEU A 256 -7.20 -10.32 1.69
N LEU A 257 -7.92 -9.86 0.67
CA LEU A 257 -7.48 -8.79 -0.22
C LEU A 257 -7.12 -7.54 0.59
N ALA A 258 -8.09 -6.92 1.26
CA ALA A 258 -7.91 -5.64 1.95
C ALA A 258 -6.75 -5.66 2.96
N ILE A 259 -6.60 -6.76 3.71
CA ILE A 259 -5.50 -6.91 4.68
C ILE A 259 -4.15 -7.12 3.96
N CYS A 260 -4.11 -7.82 2.82
CA CYS A 260 -2.90 -7.93 2.00
C CYS A 260 -2.46 -6.58 1.42
N LEU A 261 -3.39 -5.69 1.03
CA LEU A 261 -3.08 -4.35 0.54
C LEU A 261 -2.38 -3.51 1.62
N VAL A 262 -2.97 -3.48 2.83
CA VAL A 262 -2.37 -2.83 4.01
C VAL A 262 -1.01 -3.45 4.37
N SER A 263 -0.89 -4.76 4.21
CA SER A 263 0.38 -5.47 4.44
C SER A 263 1.47 -5.06 3.44
N MET A 264 1.13 -4.92 2.15
CA MET A 264 2.07 -4.42 1.14
C MET A 264 2.50 -2.97 1.37
N TRP A 265 1.56 -2.13 1.84
CA TRP A 265 1.85 -0.76 2.24
C TRP A 265 2.87 -0.72 3.38
N LEU A 266 2.61 -1.47 4.46
CA LEU A 266 3.50 -1.56 5.62
C LEU A 266 4.88 -2.12 5.28
N LEU A 267 4.95 -3.14 4.41
CA LEU A 267 6.20 -3.68 3.91
C LEU A 267 7.01 -2.61 3.15
N SER A 268 6.34 -1.84 2.30
CA SER A 268 6.95 -0.77 1.49
C SER A 268 7.46 0.36 2.36
N SER A 269 6.63 0.91 3.26
CA SER A 269 7.06 1.93 4.22
C SER A 269 8.20 1.45 5.12
N ARG A 270 8.17 0.19 5.59
CA ARG A 270 9.26 -0.36 6.42
C ARG A 270 10.56 -0.53 5.63
N ALA A 271 10.49 -0.91 4.36
CA ALA A 271 11.66 -0.97 3.48
C ALA A 271 12.28 0.42 3.29
N LEU A 272 11.46 1.46 3.03
CA LEU A 272 11.92 2.85 2.94
C LEU A 272 12.61 3.31 4.23
N CYS A 273 12.03 3.03 5.42
CA CYS A 273 12.68 3.36 6.69
C CYS A 273 14.06 2.70 6.85
N ILE A 274 14.18 1.40 6.50
CA ILE A 274 15.45 0.67 6.62
C ILE A 274 16.48 1.20 5.60
N ALA A 275 16.04 1.54 4.38
CA ALA A 275 16.89 2.16 3.37
C ALA A 275 17.40 3.54 3.80
N ALA A 276 16.53 4.37 4.41
CA ALA A 276 16.89 5.66 4.99
C ALA A 276 17.88 5.52 6.16
N GLU A 277 17.60 4.63 7.11
CA GLU A 277 18.47 4.36 8.26
C GLU A 277 19.85 3.85 7.79
N ALA A 278 19.90 2.94 6.82
CA ALA A 278 21.15 2.43 6.24
C ALA A 278 21.94 3.49 5.45
N LEU A 279 21.27 4.43 4.76
CA LEU A 279 21.92 5.54 4.06
C LEU A 279 22.50 6.55 5.06
N ARG A 280 21.74 6.89 6.12
CA ARG A 280 22.17 7.75 7.23
C ARG A 280 23.39 7.20 7.94
N GLU A 281 23.37 5.94 8.37
CA GLU A 281 24.54 5.28 8.97
C GLU A 281 25.79 5.36 8.06
N SER A 282 25.63 5.12 6.77
CA SER A 282 26.71 5.21 5.79
C SER A 282 27.23 6.63 5.57
N MET A 283 26.39 7.65 5.79
CA MET A 283 26.78 9.06 5.68
C MET A 283 27.51 9.48 6.96
N HIS A 284 26.91 9.17 8.11
CA HIS A 284 27.49 9.40 9.43
C HIS A 284 28.88 8.77 9.58
N GLU A 285 29.06 7.53 9.14
CA GLU A 285 30.36 6.84 9.13
C GLU A 285 31.40 7.58 8.26
N MET A 286 31.01 8.11 7.09
CA MET A 286 31.89 8.91 6.24
C MET A 286 32.34 10.21 6.92
N VAL A 287 31.41 10.88 7.60
CA VAL A 287 31.66 12.15 8.31
C VAL A 287 32.58 11.93 9.50
N VAL A 288 32.27 10.97 10.37
CA VAL A 288 33.06 10.66 11.58
C VAL A 288 34.47 10.14 11.24
N THR A 289 34.62 9.41 10.14
CA THR A 289 35.96 8.94 9.67
C THR A 289 36.79 10.02 8.98
N GLY A 290 36.24 11.22 8.74
CA GLY A 290 36.92 12.27 7.98
C GLY A 290 37.14 11.92 6.50
N THR A 291 36.40 10.94 5.96
CA THR A 291 36.50 10.51 4.55
C THR A 291 35.54 11.27 3.62
N CYS A 292 34.96 12.36 4.13
CA CYS A 292 33.98 13.18 3.44
C CYS A 292 34.65 14.08 2.39
N THR A 293 34.54 13.70 1.12
CA THR A 293 34.97 14.53 -0.01
C THR A 293 33.75 15.08 -0.76
N PRO A 294 33.88 16.22 -1.47
CA PRO A 294 32.77 16.79 -2.25
C PRO A 294 32.16 15.79 -3.26
N ASP A 295 33.01 14.97 -3.90
CA ASP A 295 32.55 13.98 -4.88
C ASP A 295 31.70 12.89 -4.21
N ARG A 296 32.13 12.36 -3.04
CA ARG A 296 31.33 11.40 -2.28
C ARG A 296 30.04 12.00 -1.72
N LEU A 297 30.06 13.28 -1.34
CA LEU A 297 28.84 13.96 -0.90
C LEU A 297 27.82 14.11 -2.04
N SER A 298 28.29 14.36 -3.28
CA SER A 298 27.45 14.33 -4.48
C SER A 298 26.87 12.93 -4.76
N ASP A 299 27.67 11.87 -4.64
CA ASP A 299 27.17 10.49 -4.80
C ASP A 299 26.08 10.13 -3.78
N TYR A 300 26.24 10.57 -2.52
CA TYR A 300 25.21 10.41 -1.48
C TYR A 300 23.98 11.28 -1.73
N ARG A 301 24.13 12.45 -2.36
CA ARG A 301 23.00 13.27 -2.83
C ARG A 301 22.17 12.53 -3.89
N LEU A 302 22.83 11.87 -4.84
CA LEU A 302 22.16 11.05 -5.86
C LEU A 302 21.43 9.86 -5.22
N ALA A 303 22.06 9.15 -4.28
CA ALA A 303 21.41 8.08 -3.53
C ALA A 303 20.20 8.59 -2.73
N TRP A 304 20.31 9.73 -2.04
CA TRP A 304 19.17 10.30 -1.31
C TRP A 304 18.04 10.75 -2.24
N LEU A 305 18.36 11.35 -3.39
CA LEU A 305 17.35 11.78 -4.37
C LEU A 305 16.56 10.60 -4.93
N GLU A 306 17.23 9.51 -5.30
CA GLU A 306 16.56 8.30 -5.76
C GLU A 306 15.73 7.63 -4.65
N LEU A 307 16.14 7.75 -3.37
CA LEU A 307 15.31 7.32 -2.23
C LEU A 307 14.09 8.23 -2.01
N SER A 308 14.22 9.55 -2.24
CA SER A 308 13.12 10.51 -2.20
C SER A 308 12.10 10.22 -3.31
N ASP A 309 12.58 10.02 -4.54
CA ASP A 309 11.75 9.64 -5.69
C ASP A 309 11.05 8.29 -5.44
N LEU A 310 11.76 7.27 -4.94
CA LEU A 310 11.17 5.98 -4.55
C LEU A 310 10.10 6.12 -3.44
N THR A 311 10.25 7.10 -2.55
CA THR A 311 9.23 7.43 -1.53
C THR A 311 7.98 8.04 -2.17
N GLN A 312 8.14 8.93 -3.14
CA GLN A 312 7.04 9.50 -3.91
C GLN A 312 6.36 8.46 -4.83
N GLU A 313 7.15 7.63 -5.51
CA GLU A 313 6.66 6.49 -6.31
C GLU A 313 5.83 5.52 -5.47
N SER A 314 6.14 5.34 -4.18
CA SER A 314 5.34 4.48 -3.30
C SER A 314 3.89 4.97 -3.13
N GLY A 315 3.66 6.29 -3.13
CA GLY A 315 2.31 6.87 -3.15
C GLY A 315 1.67 6.85 -4.54
N ARG A 316 2.49 7.10 -5.58
CA ARG A 316 2.04 7.13 -6.98
C ARG A 316 1.65 5.77 -7.54
N ALA A 317 2.37 4.70 -7.19
CA ALA A 317 2.16 3.36 -7.71
C ALA A 317 0.90 2.67 -7.17
N TRP A 318 0.39 3.14 -6.02
CA TRP A 318 -0.79 2.62 -5.34
C TRP A 318 -1.84 3.72 -5.10
N THR A 319 -1.90 4.75 -5.96
CA THR A 319 -2.74 5.94 -5.76
C THR A 319 -4.23 5.60 -5.69
N TYR A 320 -4.76 4.88 -6.69
CA TYR A 320 -6.18 4.54 -6.75
C TYR A 320 -6.54 3.49 -5.69
N GLN A 321 -5.69 2.49 -5.49
CA GLN A 321 -5.90 1.46 -4.48
C GLN A 321 -5.86 2.05 -3.05
N CYS A 322 -4.90 2.92 -2.74
CA CYS A 322 -4.81 3.58 -1.44
C CYS A 322 -5.96 4.59 -1.26
N GLY A 323 -6.27 5.42 -2.26
CA GLY A 323 -7.41 6.33 -2.22
C GLY A 323 -8.74 5.62 -2.00
N HIS A 324 -8.99 4.51 -2.71
CA HIS A 324 -10.16 3.66 -2.49
C HIS A 324 -10.17 3.06 -1.08
N GLN A 325 -9.04 2.53 -0.60
CA GLN A 325 -8.92 1.94 0.73
C GLN A 325 -9.18 2.97 1.85
N LEU A 326 -8.64 4.19 1.74
CA LEU A 326 -8.86 5.28 2.70
C LEU A 326 -10.35 5.69 2.75
N LEU A 327 -10.97 5.90 1.59
CA LEU A 327 -12.40 6.25 1.49
C LEU A 327 -13.29 5.11 2.01
N TYR A 328 -12.99 3.87 1.66
CA TYR A 328 -13.71 2.68 2.11
C TYR A 328 -13.63 2.51 3.64
N LEU A 329 -12.43 2.64 4.23
CA LEU A 329 -12.25 2.58 5.68
C LEU A 329 -12.97 3.72 6.40
N PHE A 330 -12.96 4.94 5.86
CA PHE A 330 -13.71 6.08 6.39
C PHE A 330 -15.23 5.85 6.36
N LEU A 331 -15.78 5.40 5.23
CA LEU A 331 -17.21 5.08 5.11
C LEU A 331 -17.60 3.94 6.06
N LEU A 332 -16.78 2.88 6.13
CA LEU A 332 -17.02 1.74 7.01
C LEU A 332 -16.98 2.17 8.48
N MET A 333 -15.97 2.94 8.90
CA MET A 333 -15.86 3.51 10.24
C MET A 333 -17.08 4.36 10.59
N THR A 334 -17.56 5.21 9.66
CA THR A 334 -18.75 6.06 9.87
C THR A 334 -20.02 5.23 10.06
N VAL A 335 -20.33 4.32 9.12
CA VAL A 335 -21.56 3.49 9.17
C VAL A 335 -21.57 2.58 10.40
N THR A 336 -20.44 1.95 10.70
CA THR A 336 -20.31 1.03 11.86
C THR A 336 -20.38 1.78 13.19
N SER A 337 -19.81 2.98 13.30
CA SER A 337 -19.93 3.81 14.51
C SER A 337 -21.35 4.30 14.74
N PHE A 338 -22.10 4.66 13.68
CA PHE A 338 -23.54 4.91 13.81
C PHE A 338 -24.27 3.66 14.31
N GLY A 339 -23.96 2.48 13.76
CA GLY A 339 -24.51 1.20 14.22
C GLY A 339 -24.30 0.97 15.72
N VAL A 340 -23.12 1.28 16.26
CA VAL A 340 -22.85 1.21 17.71
C VAL A 340 -23.75 2.18 18.48
N LEU A 341 -23.82 3.45 18.06
CA LEU A 341 -24.65 4.47 18.73
C LEU A 341 -26.14 4.09 18.73
N ALA A 342 -26.65 3.57 17.60
CA ALA A 342 -28.00 3.07 17.47
C ALA A 342 -28.31 1.89 18.41
N GLY A 343 -27.41 0.90 18.49
CA GLY A 343 -27.57 -0.26 19.38
C GLY A 343 -27.51 0.12 20.86
N VAL A 344 -26.66 1.08 21.23
CA VAL A 344 -26.57 1.61 22.60
C VAL A 344 -27.81 2.43 22.97
N ALA A 345 -28.33 3.27 22.07
CA ALA A 345 -29.53 4.08 22.30
C ALA A 345 -30.78 3.24 22.54
N ARG A 346 -30.88 2.05 21.94
CA ARG A 346 -31.95 1.07 22.16
C ARG A 346 -31.76 0.20 23.43
N HIS A 347 -30.72 0.44 24.23
CA HIS A 347 -30.30 -0.36 25.40
C HIS A 347 -30.00 -1.85 25.12
N THR A 348 -29.89 -2.25 23.85
CA THR A 348 -29.67 -3.62 23.41
C THR A 348 -28.19 -3.88 23.10
N LEU A 349 -27.45 -4.36 24.10
CA LEU A 349 -26.08 -4.89 23.94
C LEU A 349 -26.08 -6.28 23.28
N GLU A 350 -26.67 -6.37 22.09
CA GLU A 350 -26.64 -7.58 21.28
C GLU A 350 -25.21 -7.89 20.78
N PRO A 351 -24.89 -9.17 20.50
CA PRO A 351 -23.65 -9.56 19.84
C PRO A 351 -23.39 -8.81 18.53
N ARG A 352 -24.48 -8.41 17.83
CA ARG A 352 -24.44 -7.57 16.63
C ARG A 352 -23.78 -6.21 16.93
N THR A 353 -24.26 -5.47 17.93
CA THR A 353 -23.71 -4.17 18.35
C THR A 353 -22.22 -4.25 18.71
N LEU A 354 -21.81 -5.32 19.38
CA LEU A 354 -20.40 -5.57 19.71
C LEU A 354 -19.53 -5.81 18.46
N ALA A 355 -20.03 -6.58 17.48
CA ALA A 355 -19.34 -6.80 16.21
C ALA A 355 -19.16 -5.49 15.41
N TYR A 356 -20.17 -4.62 15.41
CA TYR A 356 -20.05 -3.27 14.84
C TYR A 356 -19.01 -2.41 15.55
N GLY A 357 -18.92 -2.47 16.88
CA GLY A 357 -17.87 -1.78 17.65
C GLY A 357 -16.46 -2.28 17.33
N ALA A 358 -16.29 -3.60 17.19
CA ALA A 358 -15.02 -4.17 16.75
C ALA A 358 -14.64 -3.75 15.32
N LEU A 359 -15.62 -3.63 14.41
CA LEU A 359 -15.39 -3.21 13.03
C LEU A 359 -15.09 -1.70 12.91
N ALA A 360 -15.74 -0.87 13.73
CA ALA A 360 -15.44 0.56 13.86
C ALA A 360 -14.01 0.79 14.38
N ALA A 361 -13.66 0.15 15.51
CA ALA A 361 -12.32 0.24 16.09
C ALA A 361 -11.25 -0.33 15.14
N GLY A 362 -11.52 -1.45 14.48
CA GLY A 362 -10.61 -2.08 13.51
C GLY A 362 -10.37 -1.20 12.28
N SER A 363 -11.42 -0.62 11.70
CA SER A 363 -11.28 0.28 10.54
C SER A 363 -10.53 1.58 10.90
N ALA A 364 -10.82 2.18 12.05
CA ALA A 364 -10.07 3.33 12.57
C ALA A 364 -8.59 3.00 12.81
N PHE A 365 -8.29 1.84 13.40
CA PHE A 365 -6.92 1.40 13.67
C PHE A 365 -6.12 1.13 12.40
N ILE A 366 -6.72 0.49 11.39
CA ILE A 366 -6.09 0.29 10.08
C ILE A 366 -5.83 1.64 9.40
N LEU A 367 -6.80 2.56 9.42
CA LEU A 367 -6.65 3.90 8.84
C LEU A 367 -5.49 4.68 9.49
N PHE A 368 -5.41 4.65 10.83
CA PHE A 368 -4.29 5.23 11.58
C PHE A 368 -2.94 4.59 11.19
N ILE A 369 -2.88 3.25 11.09
CA ILE A 369 -1.66 2.52 10.72
C ILE A 369 -1.17 2.92 9.33
N VAL A 370 -2.06 2.98 8.32
CA VAL A 370 -1.72 3.37 6.94
C VAL A 370 -1.14 4.79 6.89
N CYS A 371 -1.82 5.75 7.53
CA CYS A 371 -1.39 7.14 7.58
C CYS A 371 -0.09 7.34 8.38
N SER A 372 0.05 6.64 9.52
CA SER A 372 1.23 6.72 10.39
C SER A 372 2.46 6.08 9.75
N ALA A 373 2.30 4.98 8.99
CA ALA A 373 3.39 4.34 8.25
C ALA A 373 3.91 5.22 7.11
N ALA A 374 3.00 5.87 6.37
CA ALA A 374 3.34 6.82 5.32
C ALA A 374 4.16 8.00 5.86
N GLU A 375 3.65 8.69 6.89
CA GLU A 375 4.35 9.79 7.57
C GLU A 375 5.70 9.35 8.13
N THR A 376 5.76 8.20 8.81
CA THR A 376 7.02 7.71 9.40
C THR A 376 8.09 7.41 8.35
N SER A 377 7.70 6.90 7.16
CA SER A 377 8.65 6.65 6.07
C SER A 377 9.13 7.95 5.40
N ALA A 378 8.22 8.89 5.13
CA ALA A 378 8.56 10.24 4.67
C ALA A 378 9.53 10.97 5.63
N ASP A 379 9.19 11.00 6.93
CA ASP A 379 10.01 11.63 7.96
C ASP A 379 11.38 10.97 8.10
N LYS A 380 11.48 9.63 8.00
CA LYS A 380 12.76 8.93 8.08
C LYS A 380 13.68 9.29 6.91
N VAL A 381 13.15 9.36 5.70
CA VAL A 381 13.92 9.77 4.50
C VAL A 381 14.34 11.25 4.61
N ALA A 382 13.50 12.12 5.17
CA ALA A 382 13.87 13.51 5.46
C ALA A 382 14.87 13.67 6.62
N GLN A 383 14.86 12.78 7.62
CA GLN A 383 15.75 12.80 8.79
C GLN A 383 17.21 12.51 8.42
N VAL A 384 17.47 11.61 7.44
CA VAL A 384 18.81 11.36 6.87
C VAL A 384 19.54 12.68 6.57
N LEU A 385 18.79 13.62 6.02
CA LEU A 385 19.28 14.89 5.53
C LEU A 385 19.50 15.89 6.67
N ARG A 386 18.56 16.01 7.62
CA ARG A 386 18.61 17.03 8.68
C ARG A 386 19.76 16.82 9.67
N GLU A 387 19.95 15.60 10.16
CA GLU A 387 20.91 15.33 11.24
C GLU A 387 22.35 15.37 10.73
N ASP A 388 22.64 14.67 9.62
CA ASP A 388 24.03 14.55 9.13
C ASP A 388 24.51 15.77 8.33
N LEU A 389 23.66 16.51 7.59
CA LEU A 389 24.12 17.76 6.96
C LEU A 389 24.43 18.87 7.97
N LEU A 390 23.78 18.89 9.13
CA LEU A 390 24.15 19.78 10.23
C LEU A 390 25.56 19.43 10.75
N MET A 391 25.85 18.16 10.99
CA MET A 391 27.19 17.71 11.41
C MET A 391 28.27 18.03 10.35
N VAL A 392 27.93 17.85 9.07
CA VAL A 392 28.78 18.17 7.92
C VAL A 392 29.13 19.66 7.86
N GLN A 393 28.15 20.57 8.05
CA GLN A 393 28.41 22.02 8.01
C GLN A 393 29.37 22.52 9.10
N LEU A 394 29.46 21.83 10.24
CA LEU A 394 30.42 22.15 11.29
C LEU A 394 31.85 21.62 11.03
N SER A 395 32.03 20.74 10.03
CA SER A 395 33.24 19.93 9.91
C SER A 395 34.29 20.45 8.91
N ASP A 396 33.91 21.12 7.83
CA ASP A 396 34.84 21.57 6.77
C ASP A 396 34.39 22.89 6.14
N ASP A 397 35.27 23.90 6.14
CA ASP A 397 34.99 25.28 5.73
C ASP A 397 35.19 25.53 4.21
N THR A 398 35.56 24.49 3.46
CA THR A 398 35.94 24.56 2.04
C THR A 398 34.79 25.02 1.12
N GLN A 399 35.03 26.03 0.28
CA GLN A 399 33.98 26.64 -0.58
C GLN A 399 33.27 25.64 -1.52
N ARG A 400 33.98 24.64 -2.06
CA ARG A 400 33.36 23.59 -2.90
C ARG A 400 32.38 22.72 -2.11
N PHE A 401 32.69 22.48 -0.84
CA PHE A 401 31.88 21.69 0.08
C PHE A 401 30.60 22.44 0.45
N LYS A 402 30.71 23.74 0.77
CA LYS A 402 29.57 24.65 0.96
C LYS A 402 28.64 24.69 -0.24
N ASN A 403 29.19 24.72 -1.47
CA ASN A 403 28.39 24.67 -2.69
C ASN A 403 27.63 23.33 -2.83
N GLU A 404 28.27 22.18 -2.57
CA GLU A 404 27.59 20.88 -2.66
C GLU A 404 26.49 20.74 -1.60
N VAL A 405 26.76 21.16 -0.36
CA VAL A 405 25.77 21.26 0.72
C VAL A 405 24.60 22.18 0.33
N GLN A 406 24.87 23.32 -0.30
CA GLN A 406 23.82 24.22 -0.78
C GLN A 406 22.99 23.58 -1.91
N MET A 407 23.61 22.83 -2.83
CA MET A 407 22.87 22.07 -3.85
C MET A 407 22.03 20.94 -3.22
N PHE A 408 22.53 20.28 -2.17
CA PHE A 408 21.79 19.29 -1.39
C PHE A 408 20.55 19.89 -0.70
N MET A 409 20.72 21.03 -0.02
CA MET A 409 19.63 21.76 0.64
C MET A 409 18.63 22.36 -0.36
N THR A 410 19.09 22.77 -1.55
CA THR A 410 18.21 23.22 -2.63
C THR A 410 17.40 22.04 -3.18
N ALA A 411 18.02 20.88 -3.37
CA ALA A 411 17.33 19.68 -3.83
C ALA A 411 16.27 19.18 -2.80
N LEU A 412 16.56 19.26 -1.50
CA LEU A 412 15.55 19.04 -0.43
C LEU A 412 14.35 19.98 -0.57
N ALA A 413 14.59 21.27 -0.82
CA ALA A 413 13.53 22.27 -0.92
C ALA A 413 12.66 22.11 -2.18
N MET A 414 13.22 21.51 -3.24
CA MET A 414 12.51 21.24 -4.50
C MET A 414 11.73 19.92 -4.47
N ASP A 415 12.34 18.84 -3.99
CA ASP A 415 11.78 17.48 -4.02
C ASP A 415 11.70 16.83 -2.61
N PRO A 416 10.78 17.31 -1.74
CA PRO A 416 10.60 16.73 -0.42
C PRO A 416 10.02 15.31 -0.51
N PRO A 417 10.46 14.35 0.33
CA PRO A 417 10.03 12.95 0.29
C PRO A 417 8.62 12.79 0.88
N ILE A 418 7.58 13.26 0.17
CA ILE A 418 6.19 13.24 0.62
C ILE A 418 5.43 12.11 -0.09
N VAL A 419 4.80 11.23 0.70
CA VAL A 419 3.89 10.21 0.16
C VAL A 419 2.58 10.87 -0.28
N ASN A 420 2.43 11.10 -1.57
CA ASN A 420 1.29 11.78 -2.19
C ASN A 420 0.54 10.85 -3.16
N LEU A 421 -0.79 10.87 -3.10
CA LEU A 421 -1.67 10.14 -4.01
C LEU A 421 -1.80 10.88 -5.35
N SER A 422 -0.71 10.93 -6.12
CA SER A 422 -0.62 11.59 -7.43
C SER A 422 -1.13 13.05 -7.49
N GLY A 423 -1.07 13.77 -6.35
CA GLY A 423 -1.54 15.15 -6.24
C GLY A 423 -2.93 15.33 -5.61
N TYR A 424 -3.69 14.26 -5.38
CA TYR A 424 -5.02 14.35 -4.76
C TYR A 424 -4.97 14.60 -3.25
N ALA A 425 -4.08 13.91 -2.53
CA ALA A 425 -3.93 14.05 -1.08
C ALA A 425 -2.57 13.51 -0.60
N THR A 426 -1.97 14.20 0.38
CA THR A 426 -0.79 13.72 1.11
C THR A 426 -1.22 12.74 2.21
N VAL A 427 -0.66 11.54 2.23
CA VAL A 427 -1.01 10.51 3.23
C VAL A 427 -0.18 10.72 4.49
N ASN A 428 -0.81 11.29 5.53
CA ASN A 428 -0.17 11.61 6.82
C ASN A 428 -1.18 11.51 7.98
N ARG A 429 -0.73 11.67 9.22
CA ARG A 429 -1.60 11.63 10.42
C ARG A 429 -2.59 12.80 10.47
N ALA A 430 -2.29 13.93 9.83
CA ALA A 430 -3.24 15.03 9.68
C ALA A 430 -4.46 14.63 8.81
N LEU A 431 -4.24 13.86 7.74
CA LEU A 431 -5.33 13.28 6.95
C LEU A 431 -6.21 12.37 7.82
N PHE A 432 -5.61 11.49 8.64
CA PHE A 432 -6.37 10.67 9.61
C PHE A 432 -7.20 11.52 10.58
N ALA A 433 -6.61 12.57 11.17
CA ALA A 433 -7.32 13.48 12.07
C ALA A 433 -8.51 14.18 11.37
N SER A 434 -8.32 14.68 10.15
CA SER A 434 -9.38 15.34 9.37
C SER A 434 -10.52 14.37 9.00
N LEU A 435 -10.20 13.11 8.67
CA LEU A 435 -11.19 12.07 8.40
C LEU A 435 -11.95 11.68 9.67
N LEU A 436 -11.30 11.65 10.83
CA LEU A 436 -11.93 11.37 12.11
C LEU A 436 -12.88 12.51 12.54
N GLU A 437 -12.45 13.76 12.42
CA GLU A 437 -13.30 14.94 12.68
C GLU A 437 -14.53 14.94 11.76
N THR A 438 -14.31 14.75 10.46
CA THR A 438 -15.37 14.65 9.45
C THR A 438 -16.34 13.49 9.75
N MET A 439 -15.83 12.34 10.23
CA MET A 439 -16.67 11.21 10.65
C MET A 439 -17.55 11.61 11.84
N VAL A 440 -17.02 12.32 12.84
CA VAL A 440 -17.82 12.80 13.98
C VAL A 440 -18.92 13.76 13.50
N THR A 441 -18.61 14.68 12.58
CA THR A 441 -19.63 15.57 11.97
C THR A 441 -20.75 14.78 11.30
N TYR A 442 -20.42 13.76 10.48
CA TYR A 442 -21.43 12.91 9.84
C TYR A 442 -22.21 12.07 10.85
N LEU A 443 -21.59 11.56 11.93
CA LEU A 443 -22.31 10.85 12.98
C LEU A 443 -23.34 11.74 13.68
N VAL A 444 -22.98 12.99 14.01
CA VAL A 444 -23.92 13.94 14.63
C VAL A 444 -25.13 14.16 13.71
N VAL A 445 -24.89 14.37 12.41
CA VAL A 445 -25.96 14.57 11.42
C VAL A 445 -26.84 13.31 11.28
N LEU A 446 -26.25 12.12 11.17
CA LEU A 446 -27.00 10.86 11.07
C LEU A 446 -27.85 10.58 12.32
N VAL A 447 -27.32 10.86 13.51
CA VAL A 447 -28.05 10.71 14.78
C VAL A 447 -29.19 11.74 14.88
N GLN A 448 -28.97 12.98 14.46
CA GLN A 448 -30.03 14.01 14.41
C GLN A 448 -31.15 13.59 13.45
N PHE A 449 -30.83 13.08 12.26
CA PHE A 449 -31.84 12.55 11.33
C PHE A 449 -32.59 11.36 11.90
N ALA A 450 -31.92 10.40 12.53
CA ALA A 450 -32.56 9.24 13.18
C ALA A 450 -33.58 9.68 14.23
N TYR A 451 -33.18 10.53 15.18
CA TYR A 451 -34.09 11.06 16.20
C TYR A 451 -35.24 11.90 15.61
N SER A 452 -35.02 12.61 14.50
CA SER A 452 -36.08 13.38 13.83
C SER A 452 -37.13 12.49 13.17
N LEU A 453 -36.73 11.30 12.69
CA LEU A 453 -37.65 10.31 12.12
C LEU A 453 -38.43 9.59 13.23
N ASP A 454 -37.75 9.15 14.30
CA ASP A 454 -38.38 8.46 15.44
C ASP A 454 -39.30 9.37 16.28
N SER A 455 -39.22 10.70 16.13
CA SER A 455 -40.06 11.67 16.86
C SER A 455 -41.23 12.25 16.04
N ALA A 456 -41.41 11.84 14.79
CA ALA A 456 -42.59 12.20 14.01
C ALA A 456 -43.81 11.35 14.47
N PRO A 457 -44.86 11.94 15.07
CA PRO A 457 -45.98 11.17 15.60
C PRO A 457 -46.89 10.62 14.49
N ASP A 458 -47.34 9.38 14.67
CA ASP A 458 -48.32 8.69 13.81
C ASP A 458 -49.64 9.48 13.70
N THR A 459 -49.71 10.40 12.75
CA THR A 459 -50.87 11.28 12.54
C THR A 459 -51.95 10.57 11.70
N ASN A 460 -52.32 9.35 12.08
CA ASN A 460 -53.29 8.51 11.38
C ASN A 460 -54.18 7.63 12.29
N GLY A 461 -54.21 7.91 13.60
CA GLY A 461 -55.09 7.23 14.56
C GLY A 461 -56.09 8.17 15.24
N THR A 462 -57.38 7.86 15.12
CA THR A 462 -58.51 8.45 15.88
C THR A 462 -59.05 9.82 15.41
N ALA A 463 -59.85 9.79 14.34
CA ALA A 463 -60.85 10.82 14.04
C ALA A 463 -62.23 10.18 13.75
N THR A 464 -62.69 9.28 14.62
CA THR A 464 -64.09 8.83 14.65
C THR A 464 -64.98 9.91 15.25
N ALA A 465 -65.55 10.76 14.41
CA ALA A 465 -66.70 11.60 14.74
C ALA A 465 -67.88 11.15 13.87
N THR A 466 -68.74 10.30 14.45
CA THR A 466 -69.93 9.77 13.77
C THR A 466 -70.94 10.87 13.47
N GLU A 467 -71.65 10.69 12.37
CA GLU A 467 -72.60 11.61 11.76
C GLU A 467 -73.76 12.04 12.69
N ALA A 468 -74.21 13.28 12.52
CA ALA A 468 -75.59 13.68 12.78
C ALA A 468 -76.07 14.56 11.62
N SER A 469 -76.91 14.01 10.75
CA SER A 469 -77.39 14.72 9.56
C SER A 469 -78.53 15.68 9.88
N THR A 470 -78.51 16.88 9.30
CA THR A 470 -79.75 17.47 8.75
C THR A 470 -79.43 18.36 7.55
N ALA A 471 -80.08 18.10 6.42
CA ALA A 471 -79.82 18.80 5.16
C ALA A 471 -80.75 20.00 4.95
N LYS A 472 -80.25 21.06 4.30
CA LYS A 472 -81.03 21.82 3.31
C LYS A 472 -80.13 22.55 2.30
N ALA A 473 -80.70 22.85 1.13
CA ALA A 473 -79.97 23.10 -0.11
C ALA A 473 -79.75 24.60 -0.48
N THR A 474 -78.78 24.77 -1.40
CA THR A 474 -78.49 25.82 -2.43
C THR A 474 -79.58 26.85 -2.85
N PRO A 475 -79.26 27.91 -3.65
CA PRO A 475 -77.95 28.46 -4.08
C PRO A 475 -77.80 30.02 -4.10
N GLU A 476 -76.56 30.49 -4.26
CA GLU A 476 -76.06 31.59 -5.15
C GLU A 476 -76.88 32.89 -5.41
N ALA A 477 -76.26 34.06 -5.12
CA ALA A 477 -76.49 35.33 -5.85
C ALA A 477 -75.33 36.34 -5.69
N THR A 478 -74.92 37.00 -6.79
CA THR A 478 -73.80 37.95 -6.88
C THR A 478 -74.26 39.43 -6.87
N LYS A 479 -73.53 40.36 -6.23
CA LYS A 479 -73.17 41.72 -6.75
C LYS A 479 -72.41 42.65 -5.76
N VAL A 480 -71.17 43.02 -6.14
CA VAL A 480 -70.62 44.36 -6.47
C VAL A 480 -70.96 45.60 -5.57
N PRO A 481 -70.00 46.53 -5.30
CA PRO A 481 -70.03 47.47 -4.16
C PRO A 481 -70.38 48.94 -4.50
N VAL A 482 -70.55 49.78 -3.47
CA VAL A 482 -70.54 51.26 -3.53
C VAL A 482 -69.89 51.84 -2.26
N ALA A 483 -69.20 52.98 -2.38
CA ALA A 483 -68.56 53.71 -1.27
C ALA A 483 -69.16 55.12 -1.08
N ALA A 484 -69.13 55.63 0.15
CA ALA A 484 -69.16 57.05 0.55
C ALA A 484 -68.73 57.13 2.05
N THR A 485 -67.72 57.90 2.49
CA THR A 485 -67.81 59.33 2.92
C THR A 485 -69.01 59.61 3.83
N ASP A 486 -68.87 60.11 5.07
CA ASP A 486 -68.15 61.33 5.48
C ASP A 486 -67.70 61.35 6.96
N ALA A 487 -66.82 62.31 7.29
CA ALA A 487 -66.52 62.76 8.67
C ALA A 487 -67.48 63.91 9.07
N PRO A 488 -67.57 64.30 10.37
CA PRO A 488 -66.52 65.11 10.99
C PRO A 488 -65.82 64.46 12.20
#